data_AF-A0A2M3ZM74-F1
#
_entry.id   AF-A0A2M3ZM74-F1
#
_cell.length_a   1.000
_cell.length_b   1.000
_cell.length_c   1.000
_cell.angle_alpha   90.00
_cell.angle_beta   90.00
_cell.angle_gamma   90.00
#
_symmetry.space_group_name_H-M   'P 1'
#
loop_
_entity.id
_entity.type
_entity.pdbx_description
1 polymer ?
#
loop_
_entity_poly.entity_id
_entity_poly.type
_entity_poly.pdbx_seq_one_letter_code
_entity_poly.pdbx_strand_id
1 'polypeptide(L)'
;MYLDSIVCNLLLLLLQGELIGAFTVEHLREVAKFEVLIIMLNNAAIGIITSFFLKYMNSILKTFASALELMFTAVLCYVLFAIPIYLNTMLAIGVVSYAIYLYSLSPVVNLANTPGNQVSAEDRKTLLKGTGRSRATNTSDTDEENESHRMVEV
;
A
#
# COMPACT_ATOMS: atom_id res chain seq x y z
N MET A 1 2.10 17.12 -11.38
CA MET A 1 2.18 16.30 -12.60
C MET A 1 0.82 16.11 -13.26
N TYR A 2 -0.18 15.45 -12.66
CA TYR A 2 -1.54 15.43 -13.24
C TYR A 2 -2.22 16.80 -13.22
N LEU A 3 -1.96 17.59 -12.16
CA LEU A 3 -2.51 18.93 -11.99
C LEU A 3 -2.09 19.89 -13.11
N ASP A 4 -0.83 19.88 -13.53
CA ASP A 4 -0.35 20.62 -14.71
C ASP A 4 -1.10 20.23 -15.99
N SER A 5 -1.31 18.93 -16.21
CA SER A 5 -2.06 18.44 -17.38
C SER A 5 -3.53 18.86 -17.35
N ILE A 6 -4.15 18.84 -16.17
CA ILE A 6 -5.55 19.26 -15.98
C ILE A 6 -5.67 20.76 -16.23
N VAL A 7 -4.78 21.57 -15.68
CA VAL A 7 -4.76 23.03 -15.86
C VAL A 7 -4.47 23.40 -17.31
N CYS A 8 -3.54 22.70 -17.97
CA CYS A 8 -3.23 22.90 -19.38
C CYS A 8 -4.42 22.58 -20.29
N ASN A 9 -5.09 21.44 -20.09
CA ASN A 9 -6.31 21.09 -20.84
C ASN A 9 -7.43 22.10 -20.60
N LEU A 10 -7.61 22.57 -19.36
CA LEU A 10 -8.61 23.58 -19.01
C LEU A 10 -8.34 24.93 -19.71
N LEU A 11 -7.08 25.35 -19.77
CA LEU A 11 -6.66 26.58 -20.45
C LEU A 11 -6.88 26.51 -21.96
N LEU A 12 -6.57 25.38 -22.59
CA LEU A 12 -6.79 25.15 -24.02
C LEU A 12 -8.28 25.25 -24.39
N LEU A 13 -9.11 24.59 -23.59
CA LEU A 13 -10.57 24.66 -23.68
C LEU A 13 -11.09 26.11 -23.48
N LEU A 14 -10.43 26.90 -22.61
CA LEU A 14 -10.79 28.31 -22.32
C LEU A 14 -10.46 29.24 -23.48
N LEU A 15 -9.32 29.02 -24.15
CA LEU A 15 -8.93 29.77 -25.34
C LEU A 15 -9.82 29.45 -26.56
N GLN A 16 -10.34 28.22 -26.66
CA GLN A 16 -11.29 27.84 -27.72
C GLN A 16 -12.71 28.41 -27.52
N GLY A 17 -13.02 28.96 -26.33
CA GLY A 17 -14.36 29.48 -26.02
C GLY A 17 -15.42 28.40 -25.85
N GLU A 18 -15.04 27.13 -25.88
CA GLU A 18 -15.94 25.98 -25.77
C GLU A 18 -16.22 25.54 -24.33
N LEU A 19 -15.65 26.20 -23.29
CA LEU A 19 -15.89 25.84 -21.88
C LEU A 19 -17.35 25.75 -21.51
N ILE A 20 -18.12 26.74 -21.98
CA ILE A 20 -19.54 26.84 -21.68
C ILE A 20 -20.34 25.83 -22.51
N GLY A 21 -19.88 25.52 -23.73
CA GLY A 21 -20.44 24.45 -24.58
C GLY A 21 -20.17 23.05 -24.02
N ALA A 22 -18.96 22.80 -23.50
CA ALA A 22 -18.56 21.54 -22.89
C ALA A 22 -19.31 21.26 -21.56
N PHE A 23 -19.73 22.31 -20.85
CA PHE A 23 -20.58 22.23 -19.66
C PHE A 23 -22.09 22.32 -19.94
N THR A 24 -22.52 22.24 -21.20
CA THR A 24 -23.96 22.21 -21.51
C THR A 24 -24.60 20.94 -20.95
N VAL A 25 -25.86 21.06 -20.51
CA VAL A 25 -26.61 20.00 -19.83
C VAL A 25 -26.70 18.73 -20.68
N GLU A 26 -26.66 18.84 -22.00
CA GLU A 26 -26.63 17.72 -22.95
C GLU A 26 -25.35 16.89 -22.82
N HIS A 27 -24.17 17.53 -22.76
CA HIS A 27 -22.89 16.82 -22.60
C HIS A 27 -22.72 16.25 -21.19
N LEU A 28 -23.19 16.97 -20.18
CA LEU A 28 -23.20 16.47 -18.80
C LEU A 28 -24.11 15.25 -18.66
N ARG A 29 -25.25 15.24 -19.37
CA ARG A 29 -26.16 14.09 -19.42
C ARG A 29 -25.56 12.90 -20.16
N GLU A 30 -24.75 13.13 -21.20
CA GLU A 30 -23.99 12.07 -21.87
C GLU A 30 -22.94 11.44 -20.95
N VAL A 31 -22.22 12.25 -20.15
CA VAL A 31 -21.27 11.75 -19.14
C VAL A 31 -21.99 11.05 -17.98
N ALA A 32 -23.18 11.53 -17.59
CA ALA A 32 -24.00 10.94 -16.54
C ALA A 32 -24.81 9.71 -17.01
N LYS A 33 -24.59 9.24 -18.25
CA LYS A 33 -25.16 7.96 -18.69
C LYS A 33 -24.68 6.83 -17.79
N PHE A 34 -25.60 5.92 -17.51
CA PHE A 34 -25.35 4.78 -16.63
C PHE A 34 -24.16 3.92 -17.09
N GLU A 35 -23.97 3.74 -18.39
CA GLU A 35 -22.83 3.02 -18.96
C GLU A 35 -21.48 3.67 -18.62
N VAL A 36 -21.38 5.00 -18.77
CA VAL A 36 -20.16 5.75 -18.47
C VAL A 36 -19.88 5.77 -16.96
N LEU A 37 -20.93 5.90 -16.14
CA LEU A 37 -20.81 5.81 -14.68
C LEU A 37 -20.29 4.44 -14.22
N ILE A 38 -20.75 3.34 -14.82
CA ILE A 38 -20.24 2.00 -14.52
C ILE A 38 -18.75 1.89 -14.84
N ILE A 39 -18.31 2.44 -15.98
CA ILE A 39 -16.90 2.42 -16.36
C ILE A 39 -16.08 3.26 -15.38
N MET A 40 -16.55 4.45 -15.02
CA MET A 40 -15.89 5.34 -14.05
C MET A 40 -15.78 4.68 -12.67
N LEU A 41 -16.84 4.02 -12.20
CA LEU A 41 -16.87 3.32 -10.93
C LEU A 41 -15.92 2.12 -10.92
N ASN A 42 -15.89 1.31 -11.99
CA ASN A 42 -14.94 0.21 -12.12
C ASN A 42 -13.49 0.72 -12.08
N ASN A 43 -13.20 1.80 -12.81
CA ASN A 43 -11.86 2.37 -12.85
C ASN A 43 -11.44 2.93 -11.48
N ALA A 44 -12.38 3.56 -10.76
CA ALA A 44 -12.15 4.01 -9.38
C ALA A 44 -11.95 2.84 -8.42
N ALA A 45 -12.74 1.76 -8.54
CA ALA A 45 -12.63 0.57 -7.71
C ALA A 45 -11.25 -0.09 -7.87
N ILE A 46 -10.74 -0.24 -9.10
CA ILE A 46 -9.40 -0.77 -9.36
C ILE A 46 -8.32 0.08 -8.68
N GLY A 47 -8.46 1.42 -8.73
CA GLY A 47 -7.56 2.35 -8.04
C GLY A 47 -7.60 2.23 -6.51
N ILE A 48 -8.78 2.04 -5.93
CA ILE A 48 -8.97 1.83 -4.48
C ILE A 48 -8.37 0.48 -4.06
N ILE A 49 -8.64 -0.59 -4.80
CA ILE A 49 -8.10 -1.94 -4.55
C ILE A 49 -6.57 -1.90 -4.61
N THR A 50 -6.00 -1.23 -5.61
CA THR A 50 -4.55 -1.02 -5.72
C THR A 50 -4.00 -0.28 -4.50
N SER A 51 -4.67 0.81 -4.08
CA SER A 51 -4.28 1.57 -2.87
C SER A 51 -4.36 0.74 -1.59
N PHE A 52 -5.36 -0.14 -1.49
CA PHE A 52 -5.48 -1.11 -0.40
C PHE A 52 -4.33 -2.12 -0.41
N PHE A 53 -3.98 -2.68 -1.58
CA PHE A 53 -2.82 -3.54 -1.71
C PHE A 53 -1.50 -2.84 -1.38
N LEU A 54 -1.37 -1.53 -1.63
CA LEU A 54 -0.21 -0.77 -1.19
C LEU A 54 -0.12 -0.65 0.34
N LYS A 55 -1.25 -0.47 1.02
CA LYS A 55 -1.30 -0.19 2.48
C LYS A 55 -1.23 -1.44 3.35
N TYR A 56 -1.83 -2.54 2.91
CA TYR A 56 -2.04 -3.73 3.77
C TYR A 56 -1.14 -4.92 3.42
N MET A 57 -0.48 -4.91 2.26
CA MET A 57 0.24 -6.08 1.75
C MET A 57 1.72 -5.83 1.47
N ASN A 58 2.54 -6.85 1.74
CA ASN A 58 3.94 -6.87 1.35
C ASN A 58 4.08 -6.86 -0.18
N SER A 59 5.22 -6.35 -0.68
CA SER A 59 5.48 -6.24 -2.12
C SER A 59 5.28 -7.57 -2.87
N ILE A 60 5.53 -8.70 -2.22
CA ILE A 60 5.38 -10.05 -2.80
C ILE A 60 3.90 -10.43 -2.96
N LEU A 61 3.09 -10.20 -1.93
CA LEU A 61 1.68 -10.57 -1.93
C LEU A 61 0.87 -9.70 -2.91
N LYS A 62 1.30 -8.46 -3.12
CA LYS A 62 0.76 -7.54 -4.12
C LYS A 62 0.95 -8.04 -5.55
N THR A 63 2.13 -8.59 -5.86
CA THR A 63 2.40 -9.17 -7.18
C THR A 63 1.52 -10.40 -7.43
N PHE A 64 1.31 -11.24 -6.43
CA PHE A 64 0.37 -12.36 -6.53
C PHE A 64 -1.08 -11.90 -6.72
N ALA A 65 -1.51 -10.87 -6.01
CA ALA A 65 -2.87 -10.33 -6.15
C ALA A 65 -3.13 -9.80 -7.57
N SER A 66 -2.19 -9.04 -8.15
CA SER A 66 -2.30 -8.57 -9.53
C SER A 66 -2.28 -9.70 -10.56
N ALA A 67 -1.48 -10.75 -10.34
CA ALA A 67 -1.49 -11.93 -11.20
C ALA A 67 -2.82 -12.69 -11.13
N LEU A 68 -3.43 -12.79 -9.94
CA LEU A 68 -4.74 -13.42 -9.73
C LEU A 68 -5.86 -12.59 -10.38
N GLU A 69 -5.80 -11.26 -10.29
CA GLU A 69 -6.71 -10.37 -11.00
C GLU A 69 -6.72 -10.66 -12.50
N LEU A 70 -5.54 -10.70 -13.14
CA LEU A 70 -5.40 -11.01 -14.57
C LEU A 70 -5.90 -12.43 -14.91
N MET A 71 -5.61 -13.41 -14.05
CA MET A 71 -6.10 -14.78 -14.19
C MET A 71 -7.64 -14.83 -14.18
N PHE A 72 -8.26 -14.11 -13.24
CA PHE A 72 -9.72 -14.01 -13.16
C PHE A 72 -10.30 -13.31 -14.38
N THR A 73 -9.70 -12.20 -14.82
CA THR A 73 -10.11 -11.50 -16.05
C THR A 73 -10.06 -12.43 -17.27
N ALA A 74 -8.99 -13.22 -17.44
CA ALA A 74 -8.87 -14.16 -18.55
C ALA A 74 -9.99 -15.20 -18.56
N VAL A 75 -10.32 -15.78 -17.39
CA VAL A 75 -11.44 -16.73 -17.24
C VAL A 75 -12.78 -16.04 -17.51
N LEU A 76 -12.98 -14.83 -16.99
CA LEU A 76 -14.22 -14.06 -17.19
C LEU A 76 -14.43 -13.72 -18.68
N CYS A 77 -13.36 -13.36 -19.39
CA CYS A 77 -13.40 -13.08 -20.83
C CYS A 77 -13.78 -14.31 -21.66
N TYR A 78 -13.33 -15.52 -21.27
CA TYR A 78 -13.78 -16.75 -21.90
C TYR A 78 -15.29 -16.97 -21.69
N VAL A 79 -15.81 -16.71 -20.49
CA VAL A 79 -17.23 -16.92 -20.17
C VAL A 79 -18.13 -15.87 -20.82
N LEU A 80 -17.79 -14.58 -20.75
CA LEU A 80 -18.63 -13.47 -21.22
C LEU A 80 -18.57 -13.25 -22.73
N PHE A 81 -17.39 -13.43 -23.33
CA PHE A 81 -17.13 -13.06 -24.72
C PHE A 81 -16.80 -14.27 -25.61
N ALA A 82 -16.77 -15.49 -25.05
CA ALA A 82 -16.40 -16.72 -25.74
C ALA A 82 -15.03 -16.62 -26.47
N ILE A 83 -14.12 -15.78 -25.97
CA ILE A 83 -12.81 -15.57 -26.56
C ILE A 83 -11.97 -16.84 -26.33
N PRO A 84 -11.49 -17.52 -27.38
CA PRO A 84 -10.81 -18.80 -27.25
C PRO A 84 -9.53 -18.67 -26.42
N ILE A 85 -9.42 -19.48 -25.37
CA ILE A 85 -8.23 -19.57 -24.52
C ILE A 85 -7.20 -20.45 -25.22
N TYR A 86 -6.04 -19.89 -25.55
CA TYR A 86 -4.93 -20.63 -26.13
C TYR A 86 -4.11 -21.37 -25.06
N LEU A 87 -3.32 -22.35 -25.50
CA LEU A 87 -2.42 -23.14 -24.64
C LEU A 87 -1.47 -22.26 -23.80
N ASN A 88 -1.00 -21.14 -24.34
CA ASN A 88 -0.12 -20.21 -23.62
C ASN A 88 -0.80 -19.64 -22.37
N THR A 89 -2.08 -19.28 -22.48
CA THR A 89 -2.87 -18.77 -21.35
C THR A 89 -3.12 -19.86 -20.33
N MET A 90 -3.42 -21.09 -20.76
CA MET A 90 -3.57 -22.24 -19.84
C MET A 90 -2.28 -22.54 -19.07
N LEU A 91 -1.12 -22.48 -19.73
CA LEU A 91 0.19 -22.65 -19.08
C LEU A 91 0.46 -21.52 -18.07
N ALA A 92 0.16 -20.27 -18.43
CA ALA A 92 0.33 -19.12 -17.53
C ALA A 92 -0.54 -19.26 -16.27
N ILE A 93 -1.81 -19.63 -16.42
CA ILE A 93 -2.74 -19.93 -15.32
C ILE A 93 -2.16 -21.03 -14.42
N GLY A 94 -1.59 -22.09 -15.00
CA GLY A 94 -0.96 -23.19 -14.26
C GLY A 94 0.26 -22.73 -13.45
N VAL A 95 1.16 -21.94 -14.05
CA VAL A 95 2.35 -21.41 -13.37
C VAL A 95 1.98 -20.47 -12.24
N VAL A 96 1.04 -19.54 -12.46
CA VAL A 96 0.56 -18.61 -11.42
C VAL A 96 -0.08 -19.37 -10.26
N SER A 97 -0.91 -20.37 -10.56
CA SER A 97 -1.56 -21.22 -9.56
C SER A 97 -0.53 -22.01 -8.74
N TYR A 98 0.48 -22.59 -9.40
CA TYR A 98 1.55 -23.33 -8.74
C TYR A 98 2.43 -22.42 -7.86
N ALA A 99 2.74 -21.22 -8.33
CA ALA A 99 3.50 -20.23 -7.57
C ALA A 99 2.76 -19.78 -6.30
N ILE A 100 1.45 -19.56 -6.39
CA ILE A 100 0.60 -19.23 -5.23
C ILE A 100 0.59 -20.42 -4.25
N TYR A 101 0.41 -21.64 -4.76
CA TYR A 101 0.42 -22.85 -3.92
C TYR A 101 1.73 -23.01 -3.15
N LEU A 102 2.87 -22.88 -3.82
CA LEU A 102 4.19 -22.94 -3.17
C LEU A 102 4.38 -21.82 -2.14
N TYR A 103 3.92 -20.61 -2.45
CA TYR A 103 4.00 -19.48 -1.53
C TYR A 103 3.15 -19.71 -0.27
N SER A 104 1.97 -20.33 -0.39
CA SER A 104 1.11 -20.66 0.75
C SER A 104 1.72 -21.68 1.72
N LEU A 105 2.63 -22.56 1.26
CA LEU A 105 3.28 -23.56 2.10
C LEU A 105 4.38 -22.99 3.00
N SER A 106 4.98 -21.86 2.63
CA SER A 106 6.01 -21.18 3.42
C SER A 106 5.89 -19.67 3.22
N PRO A 107 4.87 -19.05 3.83
CA PRO A 107 4.61 -17.64 3.65
C PRO A 107 5.77 -16.83 4.24
N VAL A 108 6.27 -15.86 3.47
CA VAL A 108 7.36 -14.98 3.90
C VAL A 108 6.80 -13.99 4.94
N VAL A 109 6.94 -14.34 6.22
CA VAL A 109 6.57 -13.48 7.35
C VAL A 109 7.45 -12.24 7.36
N ASN A 110 6.94 -11.14 6.81
CA ASN A 110 7.56 -9.84 7.02
C ASN A 110 7.06 -9.30 8.37
N LEU A 111 7.96 -9.29 9.36
CA LEU A 111 7.75 -8.66 10.68
C LEU A 111 7.67 -7.12 10.63
N ALA A 112 7.49 -6.53 9.45
CA ALA A 112 7.69 -5.10 9.22
C ALA A 112 6.43 -4.23 9.41
N ASN A 113 5.32 -4.78 9.91
CA ASN A 113 4.13 -3.96 10.19
C ASN A 113 3.37 -4.44 11.43
N THR A 114 4.02 -4.43 12.59
CA THR A 114 3.29 -4.21 13.83
C THR A 114 2.70 -2.80 13.78
N PRO A 115 1.37 -2.60 13.93
CA PRO A 115 0.78 -1.27 14.07
C PRO A 115 1.14 -0.74 15.47
N GLY A 116 2.35 -0.19 15.59
CA GLY A 116 2.84 0.43 16.81
C GLY A 116 4.09 1.22 16.48
N ASN A 117 4.05 2.52 16.80
CA ASN A 117 5.14 3.48 16.65
C ASN A 117 5.37 4.08 15.24
N GLN A 118 4.38 4.85 14.77
CA GLN A 118 4.73 6.14 14.19
C GLN A 118 5.34 6.99 15.32
N VAL A 119 6.66 6.88 15.53
CA VAL A 119 7.36 7.90 16.32
C VAL A 119 7.34 9.16 15.46
N SER A 120 6.30 9.95 15.70
CA SER A 120 6.19 11.33 15.23
C SER A 120 7.49 12.05 15.56
N ALA A 121 8.00 12.84 14.61
CA ALA A 121 9.25 13.57 14.70
C ALA A 121 9.35 14.51 15.93
N GLU A 122 8.27 14.67 16.68
CA GLU A 122 8.17 15.33 18.00
C GLU A 122 8.98 14.62 19.10
N ASP A 123 9.02 13.28 19.14
CA ASP A 123 9.66 12.52 20.25
C ASP A 123 11.20 12.56 20.21
N ARG A 124 11.79 12.83 19.03
CA ARG A 124 13.25 13.00 18.93
C ARG A 124 13.72 14.32 19.56
N LYS A 125 12.87 15.34 19.66
CA LYS A 125 13.26 16.66 20.22
C LYS A 125 13.31 16.64 21.76
N THR A 126 12.49 15.83 22.41
CA THR A 126 12.51 15.65 23.87
C THR A 126 13.74 14.84 24.31
N LEU A 127 14.16 13.84 23.53
CA LEU A 127 15.35 13.03 23.82
C LEU A 127 16.67 13.77 23.60
N LEU A 128 16.72 14.75 22.70
CA LEU A 128 17.91 15.59 22.48
C LEU A 128 18.07 16.73 23.50
N LYS A 129 17.05 17.02 24.30
CA LYS A 129 17.08 18.09 25.31
C LYS A 129 17.54 17.63 26.69
N GLY A 130 17.67 16.32 26.91
CA GLY A 130 18.05 15.72 28.19
C GLY A 130 19.56 15.55 28.44
N THR A 131 20.41 15.68 27.43
CA THR A 131 21.86 15.36 27.54
C THR A 131 22.73 16.58 27.85
N GLY A 132 22.18 17.57 28.58
CA GLY A 132 22.83 18.86 28.77
C GLY A 132 22.68 19.45 30.17
N ARG A 133 22.87 18.68 31.25
CA ARG A 133 23.21 19.31 32.54
C ARG A 133 23.86 18.36 33.55
N SER A 134 25.03 18.81 34.00
CA SER A 134 25.65 18.55 35.31
C SER A 134 26.49 17.28 35.47
N ARG A 135 27.74 17.43 35.03
CA ARG A 135 28.94 16.96 35.72
C ARG A 135 29.09 17.71 37.05
N ALA A 136 29.03 16.99 38.17
CA ALA A 136 29.63 17.34 39.47
C ALA A 136 29.79 16.02 40.25
N THR A 137 30.97 15.38 40.23
CA THR A 137 31.93 15.38 41.35
C THR A 137 31.28 15.39 42.75
N ASN A 138 31.37 14.26 43.46
CA ASN A 138 32.01 14.21 44.78
C ASN A 138 32.25 12.74 45.22
N THR A 139 33.53 12.45 45.41
CA THR A 139 34.12 11.43 46.30
C THR A 139 33.85 11.79 47.77
N SER A 140 33.46 10.82 48.59
CA SER A 140 33.92 10.63 49.98
C SER A 140 33.23 9.43 50.64
N ASP A 141 34.05 8.42 50.95
CA ASP A 141 34.06 7.46 52.08
C ASP A 141 32.83 7.35 52.99
N THR A 142 32.37 6.12 53.29
CA THR A 142 32.72 5.32 54.49
C THR A 142 31.86 4.03 54.55
N ASP A 143 32.50 2.91 54.90
CA ASP A 143 32.07 1.84 55.83
C ASP A 143 30.69 1.15 55.58
N GLU A 144 30.47 -0.16 55.67
CA GLU A 144 31.10 -1.27 56.40
C GLU A 144 30.34 -2.55 55.96
N GLU A 145 31.02 -3.70 56.04
CA GLU A 145 30.50 -5.05 56.37
C GLU A 145 29.20 -5.58 55.73
N ASN A 146 29.31 -6.70 55.00
CA ASN A 146 29.01 -8.03 55.57
C ASN A 146 29.09 -9.11 54.47
N GLU A 147 30.28 -9.67 54.35
CA GLU A 147 30.54 -10.95 53.70
C GLU A 147 30.14 -12.05 54.69
N SER A 148 29.07 -12.81 54.43
CA SER A 148 28.88 -14.14 55.02
C SER A 148 27.76 -14.97 54.37
N HIS A 149 28.20 -16.08 53.78
CA HIS A 149 27.53 -17.38 53.73
C HIS A 149 26.28 -17.58 52.87
N ARG A 150 26.50 -18.05 51.63
CA ARG A 150 25.85 -19.28 51.12
C ARG A 150 26.55 -19.84 49.88
N MET A 151 27.50 -20.74 50.09
CA MET A 151 27.81 -21.83 49.15
C MET A 151 27.84 -23.13 49.96
N VAL A 152 26.96 -24.07 49.62
CA VAL A 152 27.32 -25.40 49.05
C VAL A 152 27.94 -26.34 50.10
N GLU A 153 27.17 -27.32 50.56
CA GLU A 153 27.61 -28.73 50.62
C GLU A 153 26.44 -29.68 50.93
N VAL A 154 26.43 -30.77 50.15
CA VAL A 154 25.90 -32.14 50.34
C VAL A 154 24.56 -32.37 51.06
#